data_AF-A0A430JBK1-F1
#
_entry.id   AF-A0A430JBK1-F1
#
_cell.length_a   1.000
_cell.length_b   1.000
_cell.length_c   1.000
_cell.angle_alpha   90.00
_cell.angle_beta   90.00
_cell.angle_gamma   90.00
#
_symmetry.space_group_name_H-M   'P 1'
#
loop_
_entity.id
_entity.type
_entity.pdbx_description
1 polymer ?
#
loop_
_entity_poly.entity_id
_entity_poly.type
_entity_poly.pdbx_seq_one_letter_code
_entity_poly.pdbx_strand_id
1 'polypeptide(L)'
;MLEAVQRMHGVITVDELKAREQGHYVVVDMRVSVNPRLSVWEGHEISKRIKHQLMKQYHHVTDVTIHVIPYDAGYPYKPGNETDVGELPTVIH
;
A
#
# COMPACT_ATOMS: atom_id res chain seq x y z
N MET A 1 -4.07 -5.61 -10.14
CA MET A 1 -4.37 -4.77 -8.95
C MET A 1 -3.32 -3.68 -8.75
N LEU A 2 -2.03 -4.02 -8.64
CA LEU A 2 -0.93 -3.07 -8.39
C LEU A 2 -0.86 -1.91 -9.39
N GLU A 3 -0.93 -2.22 -10.69
CA GLU A 3 -0.86 -1.19 -11.77
C GLU A 3 -2.00 -0.17 -11.71
N ALA A 4 -3.20 -0.59 -11.31
CA ALA A 4 -4.35 0.31 -11.21
C ALA A 4 -4.17 1.34 -10.10
N VAL A 5 -3.48 0.97 -9.02
CA VAL A 5 -3.17 1.83 -7.88
C VAL A 5 -1.98 2.73 -8.19
N GLN A 6 -0.92 2.20 -8.82
CA GLN A 6 0.25 3.01 -9.22
C GLN A 6 -0.12 4.13 -10.21
N ARG A 7 -1.15 3.95 -11.04
CA ARG A 7 -1.62 4.98 -11.98
C ARG A 7 -2.48 6.07 -11.29
N MET A 8 -2.80 5.94 -10.01
CA MET A 8 -3.59 6.96 -9.33
C MET A 8 -2.76 8.18 -8.97
N HIS A 9 -3.33 9.36 -9.23
CA HIS A 9 -2.72 10.63 -8.86
C HIS A 9 -2.46 10.71 -7.35
N GLY A 10 -1.22 11.06 -6.98
CA GLY A 10 -0.77 11.22 -5.60
C GLY A 10 -0.05 9.99 -5.02
N VAL A 11 -0.10 8.85 -5.72
CA VAL A 11 0.71 7.68 -5.38
C VAL A 11 2.08 7.82 -6.02
N ILE A 12 3.14 7.78 -5.22
CA ILE A 12 4.52 7.72 -5.72
C ILE A 12 4.88 6.27 -6.01
N THR A 13 4.63 5.39 -5.04
CA THR A 13 4.97 3.98 -5.14
C THR A 13 4.09 3.16 -4.19
N VAL A 14 3.89 1.89 -4.53
CA VAL A 14 3.19 0.92 -3.69
C VAL A 14 4.25 -0.02 -3.14
N ASP A 15 4.59 0.15 -1.86
CA ASP A 15 5.65 -0.59 -1.21
C ASP A 15 5.25 -2.05 -0.97
N GLU A 16 4.01 -2.27 -0.53
CA GLU A 16 3.51 -3.62 -0.22
C GLU A 16 2.05 -3.76 -0.64
N LEU A 17 1.69 -4.93 -1.16
CA LEU A 17 0.32 -5.34 -1.42
C LEU A 17 0.15 -6.77 -0.93
N LYS A 18 -0.68 -6.96 0.09
CA LYS A 18 -1.01 -8.26 0.70
C LYS A 18 -2.49 -8.50 0.54
N ALA A 19 -2.85 -9.38 -0.38
CA ALA A 19 -4.20 -9.90 -0.48
C ALA A 19 -4.29 -11.19 0.34
N ARG A 20 -5.24 -11.25 1.27
CA ARG A 20 -5.55 -12.43 2.08
C ARG A 20 -6.94 -12.91 1.72
N GLU A 21 -7.04 -14.15 1.29
CA GLU A 21 -8.33 -14.80 1.05
C GLU A 21 -8.80 -15.46 2.35
N GLN A 22 -9.97 -15.06 2.85
CA GLN A 22 -10.66 -15.73 3.95
C GLN A 22 -11.97 -16.31 3.43
N GLY A 23 -11.95 -17.60 3.09
CA GLY A 23 -13.12 -18.32 2.60
C GLY A 23 -13.68 -17.72 1.31
N HIS A 24 -14.80 -17.00 1.41
CA HIS A 24 -15.50 -16.41 0.27
C HIS A 24 -15.16 -14.93 0.01
N TYR A 25 -14.32 -14.31 0.85
CA TYR A 25 -13.98 -12.89 0.73
C TYR A 25 -12.48 -12.65 0.76
N VAL A 26 -12.06 -11.62 0.02
CA VAL A 26 -10.67 -11.16 -0.03
C VAL A 26 -10.53 -9.88 0.77
N VAL A 27 -9.57 -9.87 1.68
CA VAL A 27 -9.13 -8.68 2.41
C VAL A 27 -7.82 -8.23 1.83
N VAL A 28 -7.71 -6.96 1.46
CA VAL A 28 -6.50 -6.40 0.86
C VAL A 28 -5.90 -5.38 1.80
N ASP A 29 -4.65 -5.62 2.16
CA ASP A 29 -3.81 -4.70 2.90
C ASP A 29 -2.75 -4.13 1.95
N MET A 30 -2.57 -2.82 1.94
CA MET A 30 -1.56 -2.21 1.09
C MET A 30 -0.89 -1.01 1.75
N ARG A 31 0.38 -0.84 1.41
CA ARG A 31 1.21 0.24 1.86
C ARG A 31 1.60 1.11 0.68
N VAL A 32 1.25 2.38 0.78
CA VAL A 32 1.37 3.32 -0.33
C VAL A 32 2.17 4.52 0.13
N SER A 33 3.28 4.77 -0.57
CA SER A 33 4.09 5.96 -0.39
C SER A 33 3.55 7.12 -1.20
N VAL A 34 3.31 8.24 -0.52
CA VAL A 34 2.83 9.48 -1.10
C VAL A 34 3.82 10.61 -0.83
N ASN A 35 3.68 11.73 -1.53
CA ASN A 35 4.57 12.86 -1.33
C ASN A 35 4.48 13.39 0.12
N PRO A 36 5.60 13.51 0.87
CA PRO A 36 5.61 14.01 2.25
C PRO A 36 5.11 15.45 2.39
N ARG A 37 5.04 16.21 1.28
CA ARG A 37 4.49 17.57 1.26
C ARG A 37 2.97 17.61 1.13
N LEU A 38 2.31 16.47 0.91
CA LEU A 38 0.84 16.40 0.87
C LEU A 38 0.26 16.61 2.25
N SER A 39 -0.91 17.22 2.30
CA SER A 39 -1.67 17.33 3.54
C SER A 39 -2.20 15.96 3.98
N VAL A 40 -2.43 15.82 5.29
CA VAL A 40 -3.10 14.62 5.86
C VAL A 40 -4.45 14.37 5.20
N TRP A 41 -5.18 15.46 4.87
CA TRP A 41 -6.45 15.39 4.16
C TRP A 41 -6.30 14.78 2.75
N GLU A 42 -5.31 15.23 1.99
CA GLU A 42 -5.05 14.66 0.65
C GLU A 42 -4.65 13.19 0.71
N GLY A 43 -3.83 12.79 1.70
CA GLY A 43 -3.50 11.38 1.93
C GLY A 43 -4.75 10.52 2.20
N HIS A 44 -5.67 11.04 3.00
CA HIS A 44 -6.95 10.38 3.28
C HIS A 44 -7.81 10.24 2.02
N GLU A 45 -7.90 11.29 1.21
CA GLU A 45 -8.66 11.26 -0.03
C GLU A 45 -8.07 10.31 -1.08
N ILE A 46 -6.73 10.24 -1.18
CA ILE A 46 -6.04 9.25 -2.02
C ILE A 46 -6.42 7.83 -1.57
N SER A 47 -6.37 7.55 -0.27
CA SER A 47 -6.75 6.25 0.29
C SER A 47 -8.19 5.88 -0.04
N LYS A 48 -9.14 6.80 0.16
CA LYS A 48 -10.54 6.56 -0.19
C LYS A 48 -10.73 6.25 -1.67
N ARG A 49 -10.02 6.96 -2.57
CA ARG A 49 -10.12 6.73 -4.02
C ARG A 49 -9.59 5.35 -4.39
N ILE A 50 -8.45 4.95 -3.82
CA ILE A 50 -7.88 3.62 -4.00
C ILE A 50 -8.88 2.56 -3.52
N LYS A 51 -9.39 2.67 -2.29
CA LYS A 51 -10.39 1.74 -1.74
C LYS A 51 -11.62 1.62 -2.65
N HIS A 52 -12.22 2.75 -3.05
CA HIS A 52 -13.39 2.73 -3.92
C HIS A 52 -13.12 2.07 -5.27
N GLN A 53 -11.97 2.35 -5.90
CA GLN A 53 -11.65 1.75 -7.20
C GLN A 53 -11.44 0.24 -7.08
N LEU A 54 -10.77 -0.20 -6.03
CA LEU A 54 -10.51 -1.62 -5.79
C LEU A 54 -11.82 -2.36 -5.51
N MET A 55 -12.69 -1.82 -4.66
CA MET A 55 -14.01 -2.42 -4.39
C MET A 55 -14.92 -2.41 -5.62
N LYS A 56 -14.82 -1.39 -6.48
CA LYS A 56 -15.60 -1.31 -7.73
C LYS A 56 -15.09 -2.27 -8.80
N GLN A 57 -13.78 -2.45 -8.91
CA GLN A 57 -13.17 -3.29 -9.93
C GLN A 57 -13.20 -4.78 -9.56
N TYR A 58 -13.14 -5.11 -8.26
CA TYR A 58 -13.04 -6.48 -7.77
C TYR A 58 -14.17 -6.79 -6.78
N HIS A 59 -15.21 -7.47 -7.26
CA HIS A 59 -16.40 -7.82 -6.47
C HIS A 59 -16.11 -8.78 -5.30
N HIS A 60 -14.99 -9.51 -5.32
CA HIS A 60 -14.58 -10.41 -4.24
C HIS A 60 -13.86 -9.69 -3.09
N VAL A 61 -13.48 -8.42 -3.26
CA VAL A 61 -12.79 -7.64 -2.24
C VAL A 61 -13.84 -7.08 -1.27
N THR A 62 -13.83 -7.58 -0.04
CA THR A 62 -14.80 -7.16 0.99
C THR A 62 -14.26 -6.04 1.85
N ASP A 63 -12.96 -6.07 2.14
CA ASP A 63 -12.31 -4.98 2.86
C ASP A 63 -10.95 -4.63 2.26
N VAL A 64 -10.63 -3.34 2.34
CA VAL A 64 -9.35 -2.78 1.90
C VAL A 64 -8.85 -1.87 3.01
N THR A 65 -7.65 -2.17 3.49
CA THR A 65 -6.87 -1.38 4.43
C THR A 65 -5.68 -0.78 3.69
N ILE A 66 -5.51 0.54 3.81
CA ILE A 66 -4.51 1.31 3.07
C ILE A 66 -3.71 2.13 4.07
N HIS A 67 -2.42 1.87 4.13
CA HIS A 67 -1.47 2.59 4.95
C HIS A 67 -0.77 3.64 4.10
N VAL A 68 -1.13 4.90 4.31
CA VAL A 68 -0.44 6.04 3.69
C VAL A 68 0.82 6.35 4.48
N ILE A 69 1.97 6.24 3.81
CA ILE A 69 3.25 6.61 4.37
C ILE A 69 3.89 7.73 3.54
N PRO A 70 4.62 8.66 4.16
CA PRO A 70 5.41 9.62 3.41
C PRO A 70 6.53 8.88 2.67
N TYR A 71 6.75 9.23 1.40
CA TYR A 71 7.85 8.71 0.61
C TYR A 71 9.17 9.25 1.16
N ASP A 72 10.06 8.33 1.55
CA ASP A 72 11.42 8.64 1.99
C ASP A 72 12.42 8.13 0.95
N ALA A 73 13.28 9.03 0.47
CA ALA A 73 14.30 8.73 -0.54
C ALA A 73 15.62 8.23 0.07
N GLY A 74 15.74 8.16 1.40
CA GLY A 74 16.94 7.84 2.15
C GLY A 74 16.83 6.52 2.92
N TYR A 75 17.49 5.47 2.41
CA TYR A 75 17.92 4.25 3.11
C TYR A 75 16.90 3.12 3.42
N PRO A 76 17.19 1.89 2.95
CA PRO A 76 17.50 1.54 1.57
C PRO A 76 16.24 1.00 0.88
N TYR A 77 15.96 1.54 -0.31
CA TYR A 77 14.98 0.99 -1.23
C TYR A 77 15.61 -0.25 -1.91
N LYS A 78 15.22 -1.47 -1.51
CA LYS A 78 15.39 -2.69 -2.31
C LYS A 78 14.10 -2.92 -3.11
N PRO A 79 13.99 -2.47 -4.37
CA PRO A 79 12.98 -3.00 -5.26
C PRO A 79 13.45 -4.38 -5.71
N GLY A 80 13.03 -5.42 -5.00
CA GLY A 80 13.36 -6.79 -5.37
C GLY A 80 12.47 -7.76 -4.64
N ASN A 81 11.76 -8.60 -5.39
CA ASN A 81 11.01 -9.74 -4.89
C ASN A 81 11.84 -10.51 -3.84
N GLU A 82 11.54 -10.35 -2.55
CA GLU A 82 12.06 -11.22 -1.50
C GLU A 82 10.87 -11.95 -0.88
N THR A 83 10.56 -13.09 -1.49
CA THR A 83 10.06 -14.23 -0.73
C THR A 83 11.25 -14.77 0.04
N ASP A 84 11.63 -14.15 1.16
CA ASP A 84 12.47 -14.82 2.15
C ASP A 84 12.34 -14.16 3.54
N VAL A 85 12.31 -15.02 4.53
CA VAL A 85 12.05 -14.75 5.93
C VAL A 85 13.41 -14.62 6.63
N GLY A 86 13.76 -13.47 7.20
CA GLY A 86 14.92 -13.42 8.10
C GLY A 86 15.51 -12.05 8.38
N GLU A 87 15.67 -11.74 9.67
CA GLU A 87 16.58 -10.75 10.26
C GLU A 87 16.21 -9.26 10.16
N LEU A 88 15.38 -8.83 11.12
CA LEU A 88 15.47 -7.48 11.68
C LEU A 88 16.71 -7.42 12.61
N PRO A 89 17.72 -6.56 12.37
CA PRO A 89 18.65 -6.22 13.44
C PRO A 89 17.91 -5.25 14.39
N THR A 90 17.60 -5.73 15.59
CA THR A 90 17.18 -4.88 16.69
C THR A 90 18.34 -3.96 17.04
N VAL A 91 18.20 -2.66 16.81
CA VAL A 91 19.12 -1.68 17.40
C VAL A 91 18.60 -1.38 18.80
N ILE A 92 19.16 -2.09 19.77
CA ILE A 92 19.13 -1.74 21.18
C ILE A 92 20.00 -0.49 21.33
N HIS A 93 19.47 0.57 21.93
CA HIS A 93 20.28 1.58 22.61
C HIS A 93 19.82 1.66 24.06
#